data_AF-A0A3L8CVF2-F1
#
_entry.id   AF-A0A3L8CVF2-F1
#
_cell.length_a   1.000
_cell.length_b   1.000
_cell.length_c   1.000
_cell.angle_alpha   90.00
_cell.angle_beta   90.00
_cell.angle_gamma   90.00
#
_symmetry.space_group_name_H-M   'P 1'
#
loop_
_entity.id
_entity.type
_entity.pdbx_description
1 polymer ?
#
loop_
_entity_poly.entity_id
_entity_poly.type
_entity_poly.pdbx_seq_one_letter_code
_entity_poly.pdbx_strand_id
1 'polypeptide(L)'
;MRLPTFRLRFSHHCIAYSLLMTSAASCLVTTSPALAASVTQRYAIAAGPLDNALSQFASAANVILSFSPQQTAQLRSQGLAGSYSVEQGFAMLLQGSGLQAVSQAPGSYILQAVPASGPLVLGETNINGVQQNEMNLDYAADVGYKASNSRVGTKTSTPLSETPRSVSVVTAQRMKDQKSQTLTDVLGYVPGIFAPPFAAGDSLAGDLFFIRGFNATDYGYGLLRDGLRVQGNRYDTSTEPYGLERVEIFRGPSSLLYGENAPGGLVNLVSKRPTAAPQGEVQLSYGSNNRRQLGVDVSGPLDDDGNILGRIVMLGRNAETQTDHVPDDRIYIAPSLTLNFDDYNTLTLLANYQKDHTNMELGLPAAGTLLTNPNGKLSKDTMLGDPDWNTFERETWSTGYEFTHSFNDDWQ
;
A
#
# COMPACT_ATOMS: atom_id res chain seq x y z
N MET A 1 45.37 52.22 -1.37
CA MET A 1 44.73 52.70 -2.63
C MET A 1 43.22 52.52 -2.48
N ARG A 2 42.43 53.42 -3.06
CA ARG A 2 41.06 53.85 -2.70
C ARG A 2 39.94 52.77 -2.66
N LEU A 3 39.00 53.00 -1.73
CA LEU A 3 37.56 52.66 -1.61
C LEU A 3 36.75 52.54 -2.94
N PRO A 4 35.51 51.98 -3.00
CA PRO A 4 34.45 52.08 -1.97
C PRO A 4 33.45 50.92 -1.76
N THR A 5 32.74 51.07 -0.64
CA THR A 5 31.51 50.45 -0.15
C THR A 5 30.25 50.93 -0.90
N PHE A 6 29.21 50.09 -0.96
CA PHE A 6 27.83 50.51 -1.26
C PHE A 6 26.85 49.95 -0.21
N ARG A 7 26.13 50.85 0.45
CA ARG A 7 24.97 50.60 1.32
C ARG A 7 23.72 51.03 0.56
N LEU A 8 22.64 50.27 0.65
CA LEU A 8 21.29 50.72 0.26
C LEU A 8 20.33 50.51 1.44
N ARG A 9 19.76 51.64 1.89
CA ARG A 9 18.63 51.77 2.80
C ARG A 9 17.34 51.76 1.97
N PHE A 10 16.26 51.16 2.48
CA PHE A 10 14.90 51.58 2.13
C PHE A 10 14.02 51.66 3.39
N SER A 11 13.21 52.72 3.39
CA SER A 11 12.45 53.30 4.49
C SER A 11 11.06 52.68 4.64
N HIS A 12 10.54 52.69 5.87
CA HIS A 12 9.12 52.56 6.22
C HIS A 12 8.30 53.74 5.65
N HIS A 13 7.03 53.51 5.31
CA HIS A 13 5.91 54.47 5.42
C HIS A 13 4.57 53.71 5.55
N CYS A 14 3.77 54.17 6.52
CA CYS A 14 2.41 53.75 6.85
C CYS A 14 1.38 54.09 5.76
N ILE A 15 0.18 53.48 5.81
CA ILE A 15 -1.15 54.15 5.76
C ILE A 15 -2.25 53.14 6.11
N ALA A 16 -3.26 53.63 6.83
CA ALA A 16 -4.37 52.93 7.47
C ALA A 16 -5.74 53.22 6.79
N TYR A 17 -6.80 52.57 7.31
CA TYR A 17 -8.26 52.77 7.12
C TYR A 17 -8.88 52.17 5.82
N SER A 18 -10.10 51.59 5.78
CA SER A 18 -11.31 51.75 6.60
C SER A 18 -12.38 50.66 6.31
N LEU A 19 -13.26 50.44 7.31
CA LEU A 19 -14.55 49.73 7.29
C LEU A 19 -15.59 50.39 6.35
N LEU A 20 -16.52 49.60 5.78
CA LEU A 20 -17.93 50.00 5.61
C LEU A 20 -18.87 48.79 5.35
N MET A 21 -19.89 48.68 6.22
CA MET A 21 -21.08 47.83 6.10
C MET A 21 -21.95 48.25 4.90
N THR A 22 -22.69 47.31 4.31
CA THR A 22 -24.02 47.58 3.71
C THR A 22 -24.91 46.33 3.72
N SER A 23 -26.08 46.46 4.34
CA SER A 23 -27.21 45.53 4.34
C SER A 23 -28.05 45.70 3.07
N ALA A 24 -28.58 44.62 2.49
CA ALA A 24 -29.62 44.67 1.46
C ALA A 24 -30.69 43.62 1.73
N ALA A 25 -31.93 44.02 1.49
CA ALA A 25 -33.16 43.48 2.04
C ALA A 25 -33.77 42.32 1.25
N SER A 26 -34.51 41.49 1.98
CA SER A 26 -35.32 40.37 1.50
C SER A 26 -36.57 40.85 0.74
N CYS A 27 -36.83 40.26 -0.43
CA CYS A 27 -38.11 40.39 -1.16
C CYS A 27 -38.78 39.01 -1.22
N LEU A 28 -39.93 38.86 -0.56
CA LEU A 28 -40.80 37.68 -0.64
C LEU A 28 -41.82 37.88 -1.77
N VAL A 29 -41.81 36.99 -2.76
CA VAL A 29 -42.84 36.90 -3.81
C VAL A 29 -43.74 35.72 -3.48
N THR A 30 -45.03 35.98 -3.23
CA THR A 30 -46.06 34.95 -3.12
C THR A 30 -46.75 34.77 -4.47
N THR A 31 -46.66 33.57 -5.05
CA THR A 31 -47.43 33.20 -6.25
C THR A 31 -48.51 32.18 -5.86
N SER A 32 -49.75 32.42 -6.29
CA SER A 32 -50.84 31.45 -6.19
C SER A 32 -50.80 30.52 -7.41
N PRO A 33 -50.98 29.19 -7.27
CA PRO A 33 -50.99 28.31 -8.42
C PRO A 33 -52.37 28.36 -9.11
N ALA A 34 -52.36 28.67 -10.41
CA ALA A 34 -53.48 28.38 -11.30
C ALA A 34 -53.40 26.92 -11.74
N LEU A 35 -54.52 26.17 -11.65
CA LEU A 35 -54.63 24.80 -12.15
C LEU A 35 -54.54 24.80 -13.69
N ALA A 36 -53.45 24.27 -14.23
CA ALA A 36 -53.29 24.04 -15.66
C ALA A 36 -54.15 22.85 -16.11
N ALA A 37 -54.94 23.03 -17.17
CA ALA A 37 -55.69 21.95 -17.80
C ALA A 37 -54.74 21.08 -18.64
N SER A 38 -54.62 19.79 -18.32
CA SER A 38 -53.79 18.84 -19.07
C SER A 38 -54.41 18.55 -20.44
N VAL A 39 -53.72 18.91 -21.52
CA VAL A 39 -54.15 18.64 -22.90
C VAL A 39 -54.16 17.12 -23.13
N THR A 40 -55.28 16.59 -23.61
CA THR A 40 -55.43 15.17 -23.96
C THR A 40 -55.19 14.96 -25.45
N GLN A 41 -54.45 13.91 -25.81
CA GLN A 41 -54.19 13.52 -27.19
C GLN A 41 -54.49 12.03 -27.38
N ARG A 42 -54.78 11.63 -28.62
CA ARG A 42 -55.09 10.23 -28.95
C ARG A 42 -53.80 9.46 -29.22
N TYR A 43 -53.59 8.38 -28.46
CA TYR A 43 -52.44 7.50 -28.57
C TYR A 43 -52.88 6.07 -28.90
N ALA A 44 -52.01 5.35 -29.61
CA ALA A 44 -52.16 3.94 -29.93
C ALA A 44 -50.78 3.27 -29.82
N ILE A 45 -50.51 2.65 -28.68
CA ILE A 45 -49.27 1.94 -28.32
C ILE A 45 -49.62 0.46 -28.13
N ALA A 46 -48.92 -0.43 -28.83
CA ALA A 46 -49.17 -1.86 -28.74
C ALA A 46 -48.65 -2.44 -27.41
N ALA A 47 -49.28 -3.53 -26.95
CA ALA A 47 -48.78 -4.31 -25.82
C ALA A 47 -47.43 -4.97 -26.18
N GLY A 48 -46.48 -5.00 -25.24
CA GLY A 48 -45.13 -5.45 -25.54
C GLY A 48 -44.14 -5.24 -24.39
N PRO A 49 -42.83 -5.40 -24.64
CA PRO A 49 -41.78 -5.02 -23.71
C PRO A 49 -41.96 -3.58 -23.21
N LEU A 50 -41.81 -3.36 -21.90
CA LEU A 50 -42.16 -2.10 -21.25
C LEU A 50 -41.29 -0.92 -21.75
N ASP A 51 -40.00 -1.17 -21.95
CA ASP A 51 -39.04 -0.23 -22.53
C ASP A 51 -39.50 0.33 -23.88
N ASN A 52 -39.91 -0.55 -24.80
CA ASN A 52 -40.39 -0.18 -26.13
C ASN A 52 -41.69 0.63 -26.06
N ALA A 53 -42.64 0.21 -25.22
CA ALA A 53 -43.91 0.91 -25.07
C ALA A 53 -43.73 2.33 -24.50
N LEU A 54 -42.83 2.50 -23.52
CA LEU A 54 -42.51 3.80 -22.92
C LEU A 54 -41.78 4.72 -23.89
N SER A 55 -40.81 4.21 -24.65
CA SER A 55 -40.11 5.01 -25.67
C SER A 55 -41.03 5.44 -26.82
N GLN A 56 -41.93 4.56 -27.29
CA GLN A 56 -42.91 4.90 -28.33
C GLN A 56 -43.90 5.97 -27.84
N PHE A 57 -44.37 5.84 -26.60
CA PHE A 57 -45.28 6.83 -26.02
C PHE A 57 -44.61 8.18 -25.78
N ALA A 58 -43.39 8.21 -25.23
CA ALA A 58 -42.64 9.45 -25.01
C ALA A 58 -42.39 10.21 -26.32
N SER A 59 -42.04 9.47 -27.39
CA SER A 59 -41.89 10.05 -28.74
C SER A 59 -43.22 10.60 -29.28
N ALA A 60 -44.32 9.85 -29.15
CA ALA A 60 -45.64 10.28 -29.64
C ALA A 60 -46.19 11.50 -28.88
N ALA A 61 -45.92 11.58 -27.58
CA ALA A 61 -46.31 12.68 -26.71
C ALA A 61 -45.36 13.90 -26.77
N ASN A 62 -44.27 13.80 -27.54
CA ASN A 62 -43.22 14.82 -27.64
C ASN A 62 -42.62 15.22 -26.27
N VAL A 63 -42.33 14.22 -25.44
CA VAL A 63 -41.71 14.38 -24.12
C VAL A 63 -40.46 13.52 -23.99
N ILE A 64 -39.58 13.90 -23.07
CA ILE A 64 -38.37 13.13 -22.73
C ILE A 64 -38.69 12.27 -21.51
N LEU A 65 -38.41 10.97 -21.60
CA LEU A 65 -38.43 10.04 -20.46
C LEU A 65 -37.04 9.45 -20.28
N SER A 66 -36.45 9.61 -19.10
CA SER A 66 -35.17 9.00 -18.73
C SER A 66 -35.40 7.80 -17.80
N PHE A 67 -34.78 6.66 -18.13
CA PHE A 67 -34.81 5.43 -17.35
C PHE A 67 -33.60 4.55 -17.71
N SER A 68 -33.23 3.63 -16.83
CA SER A 68 -32.19 2.64 -17.12
C SER A 68 -32.80 1.32 -17.65
N PRO A 69 -32.11 0.60 -18.56
CA PRO A 69 -32.59 -0.69 -19.07
C PRO A 69 -32.84 -1.73 -17.96
N GLN A 70 -32.11 -1.65 -16.85
CA GLN A 70 -32.26 -2.54 -15.70
C GLN A 70 -33.60 -2.33 -14.99
N GLN A 71 -34.16 -1.11 -14.99
CA GLN A 71 -35.44 -0.81 -14.34
C GLN A 71 -36.64 -1.40 -15.08
N THR A 72 -36.53 -1.61 -16.40
CA THR A 72 -37.63 -2.08 -17.25
C THR A 72 -37.42 -3.50 -17.77
N ALA A 73 -36.29 -4.12 -17.43
CA ALA A 73 -35.94 -5.47 -17.85
C ALA A 73 -37.00 -6.49 -17.42
N GLN A 74 -37.42 -7.36 -18.35
CA GLN A 74 -38.44 -8.41 -18.14
C GLN A 74 -39.86 -7.91 -17.81
N LEU A 75 -40.11 -6.59 -17.79
CA LEU A 75 -41.45 -6.03 -17.59
C LEU A 75 -42.18 -5.84 -18.93
N ARG A 76 -43.51 -5.95 -18.90
CA ARG A 76 -44.37 -5.81 -20.09
C ARG A 76 -45.47 -4.79 -19.84
N SER A 77 -45.79 -4.01 -20.87
CA SER A 77 -46.94 -3.13 -20.88
C SER A 77 -48.13 -3.78 -21.58
N GLN A 78 -49.34 -3.47 -21.11
CA GLN A 78 -50.59 -3.84 -21.76
C GLN A 78 -50.92 -2.96 -22.98
N GLY A 79 -50.08 -1.97 -23.27
CA GLY A 79 -50.33 -0.99 -24.33
C GLY A 79 -51.31 0.09 -23.91
N LEU A 80 -51.60 1.02 -24.82
CA LEU A 80 -52.44 2.19 -24.58
C LEU A 80 -53.21 2.53 -25.86
N ALA A 81 -54.55 2.59 -25.80
CA ALA A 81 -55.37 2.98 -26.94
C ALA A 81 -56.52 3.89 -26.49
N GLY A 82 -56.49 5.16 -26.89
CA GLY A 82 -57.50 6.15 -26.49
C GLY A 82 -56.94 7.56 -26.35
N SER A 83 -57.74 8.46 -25.80
CA SER A 83 -57.32 9.84 -25.52
C SER A 83 -56.86 9.99 -24.08
N TYR A 84 -55.60 10.37 -23.87
CA TYR A 84 -54.98 10.47 -22.56
C TYR A 84 -54.15 11.76 -22.44
N SER A 85 -53.98 12.27 -21.22
CA SER A 85 -52.87 13.19 -20.94
C SER A 85 -51.55 12.42 -20.88
N VAL A 86 -50.41 13.12 -20.93
CA VAL A 86 -49.08 12.49 -20.83
C VAL A 86 -48.94 11.70 -19.51
N GLU A 87 -49.37 12.29 -18.40
CA GLU A 87 -49.31 11.65 -17.07
C GLU A 87 -50.21 10.41 -17.00
N GLN A 88 -51.43 10.51 -17.54
CA GLN A 88 -52.36 9.38 -17.59
C GLN A 88 -51.84 8.25 -18.49
N GLY A 89 -51.24 8.59 -19.63
CA GLY A 89 -50.69 7.59 -20.54
C GLY A 89 -49.50 6.84 -19.94
N PHE A 90 -48.59 7.54 -19.24
CA PHE A 90 -47.53 6.86 -18.47
C PHE A 90 -48.10 6.00 -17.34
N ALA A 91 -49.08 6.48 -16.58
CA ALA A 91 -49.70 5.71 -15.50
C ALA A 91 -50.34 4.40 -16.01
N MET A 92 -51.00 4.44 -17.17
CA MET A 92 -51.59 3.26 -17.81
C MET A 92 -50.53 2.28 -18.31
N LEU A 93 -49.47 2.78 -18.94
CA LEU A 93 -48.40 1.93 -19.48
C LEU A 93 -47.57 1.25 -18.37
N LEU A 94 -47.44 1.89 -17.20
CA LEU A 94 -46.69 1.44 -16.02
C LEU A 94 -47.54 0.65 -15.02
N GLN A 95 -48.81 0.39 -15.33
CA GLN A 95 -49.71 -0.29 -14.40
C GLN A 95 -49.19 -1.70 -14.07
N GLY A 96 -48.99 -1.97 -12.77
CA GLY A 96 -48.49 -3.26 -12.28
C GLY A 96 -46.98 -3.46 -12.40
N SER A 97 -46.23 -2.46 -12.88
CA SER A 97 -44.78 -2.55 -13.01
C SER A 97 -44.02 -2.16 -11.73
N GLY A 98 -44.70 -1.61 -10.73
CA GLY A 98 -44.06 -1.05 -9.52
C GLY A 98 -43.27 0.23 -9.78
N LEU A 99 -43.48 0.88 -10.93
CA LEU A 99 -42.78 2.09 -11.35
C LEU A 99 -43.78 3.22 -11.64
N GLN A 100 -43.33 4.46 -11.51
CA GLN A 100 -44.07 5.67 -11.86
C GLN A 100 -43.17 6.63 -12.64
N ALA A 101 -43.77 7.35 -13.59
CA ALA A 101 -43.11 8.46 -14.27
C ALA A 101 -43.33 9.75 -13.48
N VAL A 102 -42.25 10.39 -13.04
CA VAL A 102 -42.29 11.64 -12.26
C VAL A 102 -41.77 12.78 -13.12
N SER A 103 -42.58 13.83 -13.29
CA SER A 103 -42.18 15.06 -14.02
C SER A 103 -41.09 15.81 -13.24
N GLN A 104 -39.95 16.09 -13.89
CA GLN A 104 -38.84 16.87 -13.33
C GLN A 104 -38.85 18.32 -13.82
N ALA A 105 -39.33 18.53 -15.05
CA ALA A 105 -39.49 19.83 -15.68
C ALA A 105 -40.58 19.72 -16.77
N PRO A 106 -41.13 20.83 -17.29
CA PRO A 106 -42.11 20.76 -18.37
C PRO A 106 -41.60 19.92 -19.56
N GLY A 107 -42.27 18.79 -19.84
CA GLY A 107 -41.91 17.86 -20.90
C GLY A 107 -40.76 16.90 -20.60
N SER A 108 -40.28 16.82 -19.35
CA SER A 108 -39.21 15.91 -18.92
C SER A 108 -39.65 15.05 -17.73
N TYR A 109 -39.56 13.73 -17.89
CA TYR A 109 -39.97 12.72 -16.93
C TYR A 109 -38.82 11.77 -16.60
N ILE A 110 -38.80 11.27 -15.37
CA ILE A 110 -37.89 10.20 -14.94
C ILE A 110 -38.69 9.03 -14.39
N LEU A 111 -38.22 7.81 -14.63
CA LEU A 111 -38.84 6.60 -14.10
C LEU A 111 -38.29 6.28 -12.71
N GLN A 112 -39.19 6.17 -11.74
CA GLN A 112 -38.86 5.87 -10.35
C GLN A 112 -39.69 4.69 -9.84
N ALA A 113 -39.15 3.91 -8.91
CA ALA A 113 -39.94 2.91 -8.21
C ALA A 113 -41.01 3.59 -7.35
N VAL A 114 -42.22 3.06 -7.38
CA VAL A 114 -43.27 3.49 -6.44
C VAL A 114 -42.85 3.01 -5.05
N PRO A 115 -42.72 3.89 -4.05
CA PRO A 115 -42.39 3.47 -2.70
C PRO A 115 -43.45 2.48 -2.20
N ALA A 116 -43.03 1.28 -1.81
CA ALA A 116 -43.93 0.34 -1.17
C ALA A 116 -44.43 0.97 0.14
N SER A 117 -45.75 1.03 0.31
CA SER A 117 -46.40 1.48 1.56
C SER A 117 -46.30 0.40 2.63
N GLY A 118 -45.07 0.16 3.09
CA GLY A 118 -44.69 -0.70 4.21
C GLY A 118 -43.44 -0.14 4.91
N PRO A 119 -43.09 -0.61 6.13
CA PRO A 119 -41.96 -0.06 6.89
C PRO A 119 -40.68 -0.10 6.05
N LEU A 120 -40.09 1.07 5.86
CA LEU A 120 -38.86 1.29 5.09
C LEU A 120 -37.69 0.65 5.84
N VAL A 121 -37.36 -0.59 5.49
CA VAL A 121 -36.06 -1.17 5.84
C VAL A 121 -35.07 -0.59 4.83
N LEU A 122 -34.31 0.42 5.26
CA LEU A 122 -33.18 0.91 4.49
C LEU A 122 -32.21 -0.26 4.29
N GLY A 123 -31.80 -0.52 3.06
CA GLY A 123 -30.72 -1.47 2.79
C GLY A 123 -29.47 -1.04 3.55
N GLU A 124 -28.62 -2.00 3.94
CA GLU A 124 -27.35 -1.70 4.61
C GLU A 124 -26.63 -0.59 3.86
N THR A 125 -26.41 0.54 4.54
CA THR A 125 -25.61 1.64 4.02
C THR A 125 -24.17 1.14 3.92
N ASN A 126 -23.81 0.60 2.75
CA ASN A 126 -22.44 0.20 2.49
C ASN A 126 -21.68 1.46 2.08
N ILE A 127 -21.08 2.14 3.06
CA ILE A 127 -20.12 3.20 2.81
C ILE A 127 -18.85 2.51 2.35
N ASN A 128 -18.65 2.43 1.03
CA ASN A 128 -17.35 2.11 0.44
C ASN A 128 -16.41 3.29 0.71
N GLY A 129 -15.95 3.42 1.95
CA GLY A 129 -14.90 4.35 2.31
C GLY A 129 -13.64 3.93 1.57
N VAL A 130 -13.26 4.69 0.54
CA VAL A 130 -11.86 4.71 0.12
C VAL A 130 -11.13 5.44 1.23
N GLN A 131 -10.74 4.71 2.29
CA GLN A 131 -9.76 5.24 3.24
C GLN A 131 -8.47 5.45 2.45
N GLN A 132 -8.27 6.67 1.97
CA GLN A 132 -6.92 7.18 1.84
C GLN A 132 -6.40 7.24 3.28
N ASN A 133 -5.67 6.20 3.68
CA ASN A 133 -4.91 6.21 4.93
C ASN A 133 -3.86 7.31 4.80
N GLU A 134 -4.22 8.54 5.15
CA GLU A 134 -3.29 9.66 5.17
C GLU A 134 -2.36 9.60 6.40
N MET A 135 -2.67 8.76 7.40
CA MET A 135 -2.01 8.87 8.71
C MET A 135 -1.60 7.60 9.45
N ASN A 136 -1.70 6.38 8.90
CA ASN A 136 -1.10 5.23 9.61
C ASN A 136 -0.64 4.07 8.70
N LEU A 137 0.68 3.83 8.77
CA LEU A 137 1.50 2.81 8.09
C LEU A 137 1.43 2.79 6.54
N ASP A 138 2.27 3.64 5.92
CA ASP A 138 2.53 3.81 4.47
C ASP A 138 2.75 2.53 3.66
N TYR A 139 3.02 1.42 4.34
CA TYR A 139 3.40 0.14 3.75
C TYR A 139 2.19 -0.62 3.19
N ALA A 140 0.98 -0.40 3.74
CA ALA A 140 -0.24 -1.07 3.31
C ALA A 140 -0.80 -0.58 1.96
N ALA A 141 -0.22 0.46 1.37
CA ALA A 141 -0.64 1.04 0.10
C ALA A 141 0.05 0.43 -1.14
N ASP A 142 1.01 -0.49 -0.95
CA ASP A 142 1.72 -1.13 -2.04
C ASP A 142 0.77 -2.03 -2.85
N VAL A 143 0.70 -1.82 -4.17
CA VAL A 143 -0.14 -2.63 -5.07
C VAL A 143 0.75 -3.50 -5.94
N GLY A 144 0.76 -4.79 -5.63
CA GLY A 144 1.64 -5.75 -6.30
C GLY A 144 3.11 -5.35 -6.14
N TYR A 145 3.79 -5.07 -7.25
CA TYR A 145 5.22 -4.69 -7.24
C TYR A 145 5.46 -3.17 -7.19
N LYS A 146 4.39 -2.36 -7.16
CA LYS A 146 4.48 -0.91 -7.21
C LYS A 146 4.23 -0.31 -5.82
N ALA A 147 5.24 0.39 -5.31
CA ALA A 147 5.08 1.35 -4.23
C ALA A 147 4.87 2.76 -4.81
N SER A 148 4.04 3.57 -4.18
CA SER A 148 3.75 4.96 -4.58
C SER A 148 4.44 5.99 -3.69
N ASN A 149 4.75 5.65 -2.44
CA ASN A 149 5.34 6.53 -1.43
C ASN A 149 6.56 5.87 -0.75
N SER A 150 7.31 6.67 0.00
CA SER A 150 8.33 6.17 0.93
C SER A 150 8.69 7.24 1.96
N ARG A 151 9.08 6.82 3.17
CA ARG A 151 9.59 7.71 4.22
C ARG A 151 11.10 7.93 4.13
N VAL A 152 11.84 7.06 3.44
CA VAL A 152 13.30 7.06 3.47
C VAL A 152 13.92 8.34 2.89
N GLY A 153 13.20 9.04 2.02
CA GLY A 153 13.69 10.24 1.34
C GLY A 153 13.60 11.52 2.17
N THR A 154 12.64 11.60 3.10
CA THR A 154 12.18 12.85 3.70
C THR A 154 11.80 12.72 5.19
N LYS A 155 11.81 11.50 5.76
CA LYS A 155 11.25 11.15 7.08
C LYS A 155 9.74 11.41 7.24
N THR A 156 9.04 11.68 6.15
CA THR A 156 7.57 11.78 6.09
C THR A 156 7.06 10.94 4.93
N SER A 157 5.77 10.58 4.92
CA SER A 157 5.18 9.89 3.78
C SER A 157 5.21 10.80 2.56
N THR A 158 6.13 10.56 1.63
CA THR A 158 6.26 11.39 0.42
C THR A 158 6.05 10.54 -0.82
N PRO A 159 5.22 10.98 -1.79
CA PRO A 159 5.13 10.33 -3.09
C PRO A 159 6.53 10.18 -3.71
N LEU A 160 6.82 9.01 -4.29
CA LEU A 160 8.11 8.76 -4.93
C LEU A 160 8.37 9.73 -6.10
N SER A 161 7.31 10.23 -6.74
CA SER A 161 7.38 11.27 -7.79
C SER A 161 7.79 12.65 -7.28
N GLU A 162 7.58 12.93 -6.00
CA GLU A 162 7.88 14.21 -5.36
C GLU A 162 9.15 14.16 -4.51
N THR A 163 9.65 12.96 -4.23
CA THR A 163 10.91 12.76 -3.52
C THR A 163 12.07 13.25 -4.41
N PRO A 164 12.84 14.27 -4.02
CA PRO A 164 13.87 14.89 -4.86
C PRO A 164 15.17 14.07 -4.94
N ARG A 165 15.06 12.75 -4.74
CA ARG A 165 16.17 11.80 -4.63
C ARG A 165 15.76 10.46 -5.25
N SER A 166 16.76 9.68 -5.64
CA SER A 166 16.50 8.38 -6.27
C SER A 166 16.21 7.33 -5.20
N VAL A 167 14.93 7.00 -5.07
CA VAL A 167 14.44 5.94 -4.18
C VAL A 167 13.90 4.78 -5.02
N SER A 168 14.12 3.56 -4.57
CA SER A 168 13.43 2.38 -5.09
C SER A 168 12.91 1.54 -3.96
N VAL A 169 11.81 0.84 -4.21
CA VAL A 169 11.13 0.03 -3.21
C VAL A 169 10.95 -1.37 -3.79
N VAL A 170 11.26 -2.38 -2.99
CA VAL A 170 10.97 -3.79 -3.27
C VAL A 170 9.89 -4.23 -2.28
N THR A 171 8.69 -4.46 -2.79
CA THR A 171 7.50 -4.79 -1.99
C THR A 171 7.52 -6.24 -1.50
N ALA A 172 6.77 -6.56 -0.44
CA ALA A 172 6.61 -7.93 0.04
C ALA A 172 6.13 -8.89 -1.05
N GLN A 173 5.17 -8.47 -1.89
CA GLN A 173 4.67 -9.30 -2.99
C GLN A 173 5.79 -9.63 -3.99
N ARG A 174 6.65 -8.66 -4.31
CA ARG A 174 7.80 -8.90 -5.19
C ARG A 174 8.80 -9.87 -4.57
N MET A 175 9.14 -9.70 -3.30
CA MET A 175 10.03 -10.64 -2.59
C MET A 175 9.46 -12.06 -2.56
N LYS A 176 8.14 -12.19 -2.34
CA LYS A 176 7.42 -13.46 -2.31
C LYS A 176 7.39 -14.17 -3.66
N ASP A 177 7.15 -13.43 -4.74
CA ASP A 177 7.07 -13.98 -6.10
C ASP A 177 8.45 -14.31 -6.67
N GLN A 178 9.47 -13.52 -6.33
CA GLN A 178 10.87 -13.81 -6.67
C GLN A 178 11.49 -14.90 -5.80
N LYS A 179 10.80 -15.34 -4.73
CA LYS A 179 11.32 -16.28 -3.73
C LYS A 179 12.67 -15.83 -3.17
N SER A 180 12.82 -14.54 -2.89
CA SER A 180 14.04 -13.98 -2.31
C SER A 180 14.29 -14.59 -0.93
N GLN A 181 15.49 -15.12 -0.69
CA GLN A 181 15.87 -15.80 0.56
C GLN A 181 16.85 -14.98 1.38
N THR A 182 17.56 -14.05 0.73
CA THR A 182 18.56 -13.18 1.34
C THR A 182 18.33 -11.74 0.90
N LEU A 183 18.93 -10.77 1.60
CA LEU A 183 18.93 -9.39 1.12
C LEU A 183 19.64 -9.26 -0.23
N THR A 184 20.65 -10.09 -0.49
CA THR A 184 21.32 -10.18 -1.80
C THR A 184 20.32 -10.48 -2.93
N ASP A 185 19.42 -11.44 -2.73
CA ASP A 185 18.37 -11.77 -3.72
C ASP A 185 17.39 -10.61 -3.93
N VAL A 186 17.01 -9.93 -2.85
CA VAL A 186 16.09 -8.77 -2.88
C VAL A 186 16.74 -7.62 -3.66
N LEU A 187 18.01 -7.34 -3.40
CA LEU A 187 18.75 -6.22 -3.98
C LEU A 187 19.28 -6.51 -5.39
N GLY A 188 19.48 -7.77 -5.77
CA GLY A 188 20.08 -8.17 -7.04
C GLY A 188 19.32 -7.69 -8.29
N TYR A 189 18.03 -7.39 -8.14
CA TYR A 189 17.19 -6.83 -9.21
C TYR A 189 16.95 -5.31 -9.10
N VAL A 190 17.65 -4.63 -8.19
CA VAL A 190 17.53 -3.19 -7.97
C VAL A 190 18.63 -2.46 -8.75
N PRO A 191 18.30 -1.52 -9.65
CA PRO A 191 19.30 -0.83 -10.45
C PRO A 191 20.21 0.05 -9.58
N GLY A 192 21.49 0.08 -9.94
CA GLY A 192 22.51 0.85 -9.23
C GLY A 192 22.99 0.21 -7.92
N ILE A 193 22.54 -1.02 -7.64
CA ILE A 193 22.99 -1.84 -6.52
C ILE A 193 23.82 -2.99 -7.06
N PHE A 194 24.92 -3.29 -6.38
CA PHE A 194 25.70 -4.49 -6.61
C PHE A 194 25.72 -5.27 -5.30
N ALA A 195 25.02 -6.39 -5.26
CA ALA A 195 25.04 -7.33 -4.15
C ALA A 195 25.84 -8.55 -4.62
N PRO A 196 27.14 -8.64 -4.27
CA PRO A 196 28.01 -9.70 -4.75
C PRO A 196 27.50 -11.08 -4.27
N PRO A 197 27.36 -12.07 -5.19
CA PRO A 197 27.05 -13.43 -4.81
C PRO A 197 28.33 -14.11 -4.31
N PHE A 198 28.78 -13.75 -3.10
CA PHE A 198 29.89 -14.44 -2.47
C PHE A 198 29.59 -15.93 -2.28
N ALA A 199 30.64 -16.72 -2.01
CA ALA A 199 30.46 -18.13 -1.70
C ALA A 199 29.44 -18.29 -0.57
N ALA A 200 28.69 -19.41 -0.60
CA ALA A 200 27.47 -19.57 0.19
C ALA A 200 27.69 -19.24 1.67
N GLY A 201 28.85 -19.53 2.24
CA GLY A 201 29.19 -19.15 3.61
C GLY A 201 29.26 -17.64 3.88
N ASP A 202 30.15 -16.89 3.22
CA ASP A 202 30.30 -15.44 3.47
C ASP A 202 29.03 -14.63 3.15
N SER A 203 28.26 -15.04 2.14
CA SER A 203 26.98 -14.37 1.82
C SER A 203 25.87 -14.61 2.85
N LEU A 204 25.96 -15.68 3.66
CA LEU A 204 25.02 -15.98 4.75
C LEU A 204 25.52 -15.44 6.10
N ALA A 205 26.83 -15.27 6.24
CA ALA A 205 27.47 -14.69 7.43
C ALA A 205 27.20 -13.19 7.61
N GLY A 206 26.66 -12.48 6.63
CA GLY A 206 26.25 -11.09 6.77
C GLY A 206 25.78 -10.46 5.46
N ASP A 207 25.07 -9.34 5.57
CA ASP A 207 24.63 -8.60 4.38
C ASP A 207 25.77 -7.74 3.83
N LEU A 208 26.05 -7.85 2.53
CA LEU A 208 27.05 -7.05 1.84
C LEU A 208 26.50 -6.56 0.50
N PHE A 209 26.47 -5.24 0.34
CA PHE A 209 26.02 -4.62 -0.90
C PHE A 209 26.67 -3.25 -1.11
N PHE A 210 26.71 -2.85 -2.37
CA PHE A 210 27.29 -1.61 -2.83
C PHE A 210 26.22 -0.77 -3.51
N ILE A 211 26.20 0.53 -3.21
CA ILE A 211 25.30 1.48 -3.86
C ILE A 211 26.16 2.46 -4.65
N ARG A 212 25.96 2.51 -5.97
CA ARG A 212 26.79 3.32 -6.90
C ARG A 212 28.30 3.08 -6.73
N GLY A 213 28.69 1.84 -6.43
CA GLY A 213 30.09 1.43 -6.26
C GLY A 213 30.69 1.65 -4.87
N PHE A 214 29.96 2.27 -3.94
CA PHE A 214 30.40 2.42 -2.54
C PHE A 214 29.86 1.30 -1.68
N ASN A 215 30.72 0.68 -0.87
CA ASN A 215 30.29 -0.30 0.12
C ASN A 215 29.34 0.38 1.12
N ALA A 216 28.10 -0.11 1.20
CA ALA A 216 27.08 0.47 2.06
C ALA A 216 26.97 -0.23 3.42
N THR A 217 27.59 -1.40 3.60
CA THR A 217 27.49 -2.18 4.84
C THR A 217 28.74 -2.11 5.69
N ASP A 218 29.79 -1.42 5.23
CA ASP A 218 31.01 -1.22 6.00
C ASP A 218 30.67 -0.51 7.33
N TYR A 219 31.13 -1.11 8.43
CA TYR A 219 30.74 -0.74 9.80
C TYR A 219 29.22 -0.57 10.03
N GLY A 220 28.34 -1.18 9.24
CA GLY A 220 26.88 -1.08 9.43
C GLY A 220 26.25 0.27 9.07
N TYR A 221 26.92 1.13 8.30
CA TYR A 221 26.48 2.51 8.03
C TYR A 221 25.41 2.70 6.95
N GLY A 222 24.91 1.65 6.30
CA GLY A 222 23.94 1.77 5.22
C GLY A 222 22.82 0.75 5.27
N LEU A 223 22.65 0.10 6.42
CA LEU A 223 21.50 -0.77 6.70
C LEU A 223 20.71 -0.20 7.87
N LEU A 224 19.46 0.16 7.60
CA LEU A 224 18.48 0.58 8.58
C LEU A 224 17.38 -0.48 8.72
N ARG A 225 16.72 -0.50 9.86
CA ARG A 225 15.47 -1.21 10.10
C ARG A 225 14.52 -0.24 10.75
N ASP A 226 13.35 -0.09 10.13
CA ASP A 226 12.32 0.84 10.59
C ASP A 226 12.87 2.27 10.80
N GLY A 227 13.79 2.71 9.92
CA GLY A 227 14.42 4.02 9.97
C GLY A 227 15.57 4.19 10.97
N LEU A 228 15.93 3.15 11.72
CA LEU A 228 17.02 3.15 12.69
C LEU A 228 18.16 2.22 12.26
N ARG A 229 19.39 2.54 12.64
CA ARG A 229 20.55 1.72 12.29
C ARG A 229 20.51 0.36 13.01
N VAL A 230 20.81 -0.71 12.27
CA VAL A 230 20.63 -2.09 12.76
C VAL A 230 21.87 -2.65 13.47
N GLN A 231 23.07 -2.26 13.03
CA GLN A 231 24.29 -3.00 13.37
C GLN A 231 25.52 -2.09 13.50
N GLY A 232 26.49 -2.54 14.30
CA GLY A 232 27.83 -1.94 14.38
C GLY A 232 28.79 -2.46 13.31
N ASN A 233 28.56 -3.67 12.80
CA ASN A 233 29.32 -4.33 11.74
C ASN A 233 28.45 -5.24 10.86
N ARG A 234 28.92 -5.56 9.64
CA ARG A 234 28.25 -6.41 8.64
C ARG A 234 27.90 -7.82 9.11
N TYR A 235 28.65 -8.36 10.06
CA TYR A 235 28.48 -9.73 10.53
C TYR A 235 27.57 -9.84 11.75
N ASP A 236 27.21 -8.71 12.37
CA ASP A 236 26.42 -8.70 13.62
C ASP A 236 25.00 -9.20 13.41
N THR A 237 24.47 -9.15 12.19
CA THR A 237 23.13 -9.62 11.82
C THR A 237 23.09 -9.92 10.32
N SER A 238 22.06 -10.64 9.89
CA SER A 238 21.68 -10.72 8.48
C SER A 238 20.17 -10.59 8.37
N THR A 239 19.71 -10.17 7.20
CA THR A 239 18.30 -9.90 6.97
C THR A 239 17.53 -11.18 6.67
N GLU A 240 16.33 -11.30 7.26
CA GLU A 240 15.32 -12.29 6.89
C GLU A 240 14.19 -11.62 6.08
N PRO A 241 14.14 -11.79 4.74
CA PRO A 241 13.13 -11.17 3.89
C PRO A 241 11.69 -11.54 4.25
N TYR A 242 11.44 -12.74 4.80
CA TYR A 242 10.09 -13.16 5.18
C TYR A 242 9.47 -12.27 6.27
N GLY A 243 10.29 -11.65 7.11
CA GLY A 243 9.89 -10.72 8.16
C GLY A 243 9.58 -9.29 7.69
N LEU A 244 9.77 -8.99 6.41
CA LEU A 244 9.71 -7.63 5.88
C LEU A 244 8.44 -7.34 5.10
N GLU A 245 7.91 -6.13 5.27
CA GLU A 245 6.80 -5.58 4.51
C GLU A 245 7.33 -5.00 3.18
N ARG A 246 8.49 -4.36 3.23
CA ARG A 246 9.23 -3.91 2.04
C ARG A 246 10.69 -3.59 2.37
N VAL A 247 11.48 -3.40 1.32
CA VAL A 247 12.84 -2.88 1.39
C VAL A 247 12.91 -1.59 0.57
N GLU A 248 13.36 -0.51 1.20
CA GLU A 248 13.50 0.80 0.56
C GLU A 248 14.98 1.13 0.36
N ILE A 249 15.34 1.55 -0.84
CA ILE A 249 16.73 1.82 -1.23
C ILE A 249 16.85 3.28 -1.60
N PHE A 250 17.60 4.03 -0.82
CA PHE A 250 17.92 5.43 -1.07
C PHE A 250 19.33 5.54 -1.67
N ARG A 251 19.46 6.15 -2.86
CA ARG A 251 20.74 6.28 -3.56
C ARG A 251 21.31 7.69 -3.48
N GLY A 252 22.52 7.80 -2.94
CA GLY A 252 23.28 9.02 -2.74
C GLY A 252 23.35 9.45 -1.28
N PRO A 253 23.99 10.59 -0.99
CA PRO A 253 24.21 11.05 0.38
C PRO A 253 22.90 11.25 1.15
N SER A 254 22.77 10.59 2.30
CA SER A 254 21.58 10.58 3.16
C SER A 254 21.83 11.14 4.56
N SER A 255 23.03 11.66 4.82
CA SER A 255 23.48 12.03 6.17
C SER A 255 22.69 13.13 6.85
N LEU A 256 21.99 13.97 6.07
CA LEU A 256 21.11 15.00 6.62
C LEU A 256 20.00 14.40 7.49
N LEU A 257 19.43 13.26 7.09
CA LEU A 257 18.31 12.63 7.78
C LEU A 257 18.78 11.51 8.72
N TYR A 258 19.84 10.79 8.35
CA TYR A 258 20.21 9.55 9.03
C TYR A 258 21.59 9.60 9.70
N GLY A 259 22.25 10.76 9.74
CA GLY A 259 23.55 10.92 10.39
C GLY A 259 24.69 10.26 9.60
N GLU A 260 25.68 9.71 10.31
CA GLU A 260 26.80 9.03 9.67
C GLU A 260 26.33 7.84 8.82
N ASN A 261 26.52 7.91 7.50
CA ASN A 261 26.10 6.89 6.53
C ASN A 261 27.10 6.80 5.37
N ALA A 262 27.08 5.67 4.66
CA ALA A 262 27.86 5.52 3.44
C ALA A 262 27.43 6.53 2.36
N PRO A 263 28.37 7.12 1.58
CA PRO A 263 28.05 8.13 0.58
C PRO A 263 27.22 7.58 -0.60
N GLY A 264 27.27 6.26 -0.82
CA GLY A 264 26.44 5.56 -1.80
C GLY A 264 24.95 5.63 -1.48
N GLY A 265 24.59 5.79 -0.21
CA GLY A 265 23.22 5.80 0.30
C GLY A 265 22.98 4.69 1.32
N LEU A 266 21.72 4.28 1.46
CA LEU A 266 21.31 3.30 2.46
C LEU A 266 20.15 2.42 1.97
N VAL A 267 19.96 1.31 2.67
CA VAL A 267 18.84 0.38 2.54
C VAL A 267 18.08 0.40 3.86
N ASN A 268 16.78 0.66 3.83
CA ASN A 268 15.88 0.59 4.96
C ASN A 268 15.00 -0.65 4.85
N LEU A 269 15.11 -1.52 5.85
CA LEU A 269 14.30 -2.72 6.02
C LEU A 269 13.05 -2.34 6.80
N VAL A 270 11.88 -2.54 6.22
CA VAL A 270 10.62 -2.25 6.90
C VAL A 270 10.06 -3.54 7.45
N SER A 271 9.98 -3.64 8.77
CA SER A 271 9.42 -4.84 9.40
C SER A 271 7.91 -4.90 9.21
N LYS A 272 7.37 -6.10 9.06
CA LYS A 272 5.92 -6.37 9.08
C LYS A 272 5.26 -5.77 10.33
N ARG A 273 4.07 -5.19 10.16
CA ARG A 273 3.28 -4.54 11.24
C ARG A 273 1.92 -5.23 11.46
N PRO A 274 1.32 -5.12 12.66
CA PRO A 274 -0.05 -5.59 12.90
C PRO A 274 -1.06 -4.97 11.94
N THR A 275 -2.15 -5.69 11.68
CA THR A 275 -3.19 -5.28 10.74
C THR A 275 -4.57 -5.30 11.36
N ALA A 276 -5.40 -4.33 10.99
CA ALA A 276 -6.78 -4.23 11.47
C ALA A 276 -7.66 -5.38 10.96
N ALA A 277 -7.47 -5.80 9.70
CA ALA A 277 -8.13 -6.99 9.17
C ALA A 277 -7.35 -8.26 9.59
N PRO A 278 -8.04 -9.31 10.05
CA PRO A 278 -7.41 -10.61 10.27
C PRO A 278 -6.83 -11.17 8.97
N GLN A 279 -5.57 -11.58 9.02
CA GLN A 279 -4.90 -12.26 7.92
C GLN A 279 -3.87 -13.26 8.46
N GLY A 280 -3.55 -14.25 7.65
CA GLY A 280 -2.42 -15.10 7.95
C GLY A 280 -2.04 -16.04 6.82
N GLU A 281 -0.81 -16.52 6.88
CA GLU A 281 -0.28 -17.54 5.99
C GLU A 281 0.59 -18.54 6.74
N VAL A 282 0.59 -19.76 6.21
CA VAL A 282 1.55 -20.80 6.56
C VAL A 282 2.24 -21.23 5.27
N GLN A 283 3.57 -21.18 5.26
CA GLN A 283 4.38 -21.58 4.12
C GLN A 283 5.19 -22.83 4.47
N LEU A 284 5.04 -23.87 3.67
CA LEU A 284 5.88 -25.06 3.73
C LEU A 284 6.76 -25.12 2.47
N SER A 285 8.06 -25.31 2.66
CA SER A 285 9.04 -25.36 1.57
C SER A 285 9.97 -26.56 1.72
N TYR A 286 10.20 -27.26 0.61
CA TYR A 286 11.22 -28.31 0.47
C TYR A 286 11.97 -28.12 -0.84
N GLY A 287 13.27 -28.42 -0.90
CA GLY A 287 14.04 -28.21 -2.14
C GLY A 287 15.46 -28.75 -2.12
N SER A 288 16.26 -28.30 -3.09
CA SER A 288 17.68 -28.63 -3.22
C SER A 288 18.46 -28.36 -1.93
N ASN A 289 19.59 -29.05 -1.79
CA ASN A 289 20.48 -28.96 -0.62
C ASN A 289 19.73 -29.29 0.69
N ASN A 290 18.90 -30.34 0.64
CA ASN A 290 18.13 -30.85 1.78
C ASN A 290 17.27 -29.81 2.51
N ARG A 291 16.88 -28.73 1.83
CA ARG A 291 16.15 -27.62 2.44
C ARG A 291 14.77 -28.04 2.93
N ARG A 292 14.47 -27.71 4.19
CA ARG A 292 13.17 -27.87 4.84
C ARG A 292 12.85 -26.59 5.60
N GLN A 293 11.72 -25.95 5.30
CA GLN A 293 11.36 -24.68 5.93
C GLN A 293 9.88 -24.57 6.20
N LEU A 294 9.56 -23.99 7.35
CA LEU A 294 8.23 -23.59 7.77
C LEU A 294 8.23 -22.08 8.06
N GLY A 295 7.35 -21.35 7.40
CA GLY A 295 7.04 -19.95 7.69
C GLY A 295 5.61 -19.82 8.22
N VAL A 296 5.41 -18.95 9.20
CA VAL A 296 4.09 -18.60 9.75
C VAL A 296 4.03 -17.10 9.90
N ASP A 297 2.95 -16.48 9.43
CA ASP A 297 2.67 -15.06 9.62
C ASP A 297 1.18 -14.91 9.92
N VAL A 298 0.84 -14.42 11.09
CA VAL A 298 -0.55 -14.23 11.52
C VAL A 298 -0.69 -12.86 12.13
N SER A 299 -1.69 -12.11 11.70
CA SER A 299 -1.93 -10.71 12.09
C SER A 299 -3.42 -10.43 12.23
N GLY A 300 -3.81 -9.58 13.17
CA GLY A 300 -5.20 -9.19 13.36
C GLY A 300 -5.47 -8.46 14.69
N PRO A 301 -6.74 -8.11 14.95
CA PRO A 301 -7.17 -7.58 16.23
C PRO A 301 -7.14 -8.67 17.31
N LEU A 302 -6.79 -8.27 18.53
CA LEU A 302 -6.74 -9.10 19.74
C LEU A 302 -7.88 -8.78 20.71
N ASP A 303 -8.65 -7.74 20.43
CA ASP A 303 -9.84 -7.30 21.14
C ASP A 303 -11.00 -7.04 20.16
N ASP A 304 -12.22 -7.04 20.67
CA ASP A 304 -13.43 -6.84 19.84
C ASP A 304 -13.52 -5.41 19.27
N ASP A 305 -12.93 -4.43 19.97
CA ASP A 305 -12.93 -3.03 19.58
C ASP A 305 -11.86 -2.68 18.53
N GLY A 306 -10.90 -3.58 18.27
CA GLY A 306 -9.80 -3.38 17.31
C GLY A 306 -8.73 -2.37 17.75
N ASN A 307 -8.68 -2.04 19.05
CA ASN A 307 -7.69 -1.12 19.60
C ASN A 307 -6.35 -1.81 19.89
N ILE A 308 -6.35 -3.13 20.04
CA ILE A 308 -5.16 -3.93 20.27
C ILE A 308 -4.95 -4.82 19.05
N LEU A 309 -3.88 -4.57 18.30
CA LEU A 309 -3.53 -5.36 17.12
C LEU A 309 -2.26 -6.17 17.40
N GLY A 310 -2.26 -7.44 17.02
CA GLY A 310 -1.11 -8.32 17.16
C GLY A 310 -0.63 -8.86 15.83
N ARG A 311 0.66 -9.12 15.71
CA ARG A 311 1.23 -9.93 14.63
C ARG A 311 2.41 -10.76 15.12
N ILE A 312 2.46 -12.00 14.67
CA ILE A 312 3.59 -12.91 14.89
C ILE A 312 4.08 -13.43 13.55
N VAL A 313 5.36 -13.18 13.26
CA VAL A 313 6.05 -13.77 12.10
C VAL A 313 7.11 -14.74 12.60
N MET A 314 7.11 -15.95 12.08
CA MET A 314 8.07 -17.00 12.44
C MET A 314 8.59 -17.69 11.18
N LEU A 315 9.86 -18.05 11.19
CA LEU A 315 10.47 -18.88 10.18
C LEU A 315 11.47 -19.83 10.83
N GLY A 316 11.33 -21.12 10.53
CA GLY A 316 12.30 -22.16 10.87
C GLY A 316 12.79 -22.81 9.60
N ARG A 317 14.10 -22.84 9.40
CA ARG A 317 14.76 -23.43 8.25
C ARG A 317 15.89 -24.34 8.71
N ASN A 318 15.90 -25.56 8.17
CA ASN A 318 17.04 -26.45 8.21
C ASN A 318 17.44 -26.78 6.77
N ALA A 319 18.68 -26.48 6.40
CA ALA A 319 19.13 -26.57 5.03
C ALA A 319 20.66 -26.68 4.95
N GLU A 320 21.13 -27.18 3.82
CA GLU A 320 22.52 -27.10 3.42
C GLU A 320 22.65 -26.09 2.27
N THR A 321 23.89 -25.71 1.94
CA THR A 321 24.17 -24.90 0.75
C THR A 321 24.64 -25.79 -0.40
N GLN A 322 25.01 -25.19 -1.55
CA GLN A 322 25.67 -25.96 -2.62
C GLN A 322 27.11 -26.37 -2.29
N THR A 323 27.68 -25.89 -1.18
CA THR A 323 29.02 -26.23 -0.70
C THR A 323 28.90 -27.29 0.39
N ASP A 324 29.68 -28.35 0.26
CA ASP A 324 29.68 -29.49 1.18
C ASP A 324 29.94 -29.02 2.61
N HIS A 325 29.21 -29.58 3.57
CA HIS A 325 29.35 -29.29 5.00
C HIS A 325 29.10 -27.84 5.43
N VAL A 326 28.45 -27.02 4.60
CA VAL A 326 28.05 -25.64 4.96
C VAL A 326 26.54 -25.59 5.21
N PRO A 327 26.09 -25.43 6.48
CA PRO A 327 24.67 -25.32 6.81
C PRO A 327 24.09 -23.93 6.46
N ASP A 328 22.77 -23.86 6.29
CA ASP A 328 21.96 -22.64 6.10
C ASP A 328 20.75 -22.66 7.05
N ASP A 329 21.04 -22.93 8.33
CA ASP A 329 20.03 -23.10 9.36
C ASP A 329 19.62 -21.76 9.95
N ARG A 330 18.31 -21.55 10.14
CA ARG A 330 17.76 -20.31 10.70
C ARG A 330 16.53 -20.54 11.55
N ILE A 331 16.48 -19.85 12.68
CA ILE A 331 15.25 -19.57 13.43
C ILE A 331 15.05 -18.06 13.43
N TYR A 332 13.86 -17.60 13.07
CA TYR A 332 13.45 -16.20 13.11
C TYR A 332 12.07 -16.10 13.76
N ILE A 333 11.92 -15.17 14.71
CA ILE A 333 10.66 -14.92 15.43
C ILE A 333 10.55 -13.41 15.61
N ALA A 334 9.47 -12.80 15.12
CA ALA A 334 9.22 -11.37 15.22
C ALA A 334 7.78 -11.10 15.67
N PRO A 335 7.52 -10.99 16.98
CA PRO A 335 6.25 -10.51 17.49
C PRO A 335 6.16 -8.99 17.42
N SER A 336 4.95 -8.49 17.21
CA SER A 336 4.63 -7.07 17.26
C SER A 336 3.23 -6.85 17.81
N LEU A 337 3.05 -5.71 18.46
CA LEU A 337 1.81 -5.32 19.12
C LEU A 337 1.58 -3.82 18.87
N THR A 338 0.41 -3.44 18.41
CA THR A 338 -0.01 -2.03 18.31
C THR A 338 -1.15 -1.79 19.28
N LEU A 339 -1.01 -0.73 20.08
CA LEU A 339 -1.97 -0.26 21.05
C LEU A 339 -2.46 1.11 20.59
N ASN A 340 -3.72 1.19 20.18
CA ASN A 340 -4.41 2.45 19.93
C ASN A 340 -5.06 2.86 21.25
N PHE A 341 -4.48 3.85 21.93
CA PHE A 341 -5.03 4.32 23.21
C PHE A 341 -6.29 5.16 23.00
N ASP A 342 -6.28 5.95 21.93
CA ASP A 342 -7.36 6.80 21.44
C ASP A 342 -7.09 7.16 19.97
N ASP A 343 -7.91 8.06 19.40
CA ASP A 343 -7.79 8.51 18.00
C ASP A 343 -6.49 9.26 17.68
N TYR A 344 -5.73 9.68 18.69
CA TYR A 344 -4.54 10.52 18.55
C TYR A 344 -3.26 9.78 18.93
N ASN A 345 -3.33 8.77 19.79
CA ASN A 345 -2.16 8.15 20.42
C ASN A 345 -2.06 6.66 20.06
N THR A 346 -1.02 6.30 19.32
CA THR A 346 -0.70 4.92 18.98
C THR A 346 0.70 4.55 19.47
N LEU A 347 0.82 3.39 20.11
CA LEU A 347 2.10 2.77 20.47
C LEU A 347 2.25 1.43 19.76
N THR A 348 3.29 1.27 18.95
CA THR A 348 3.67 -0.01 18.36
C THR A 348 4.93 -0.53 19.01
N LEU A 349 4.87 -1.75 19.52
CA LEU A 349 5.99 -2.51 20.07
C LEU A 349 6.46 -3.53 19.05
N LEU A 350 7.76 -3.62 18.86
CA LEU A 350 8.40 -4.50 17.87
C LEU A 350 9.49 -5.28 18.57
N ALA A 351 9.54 -6.59 18.34
CA ALA A 351 10.70 -7.38 18.69
C ALA A 351 11.06 -8.33 17.54
N ASN A 352 12.33 -8.71 17.48
CA ASN A 352 12.77 -9.84 16.69
C ASN A 352 13.84 -10.63 17.45
N TYR A 353 13.87 -11.92 17.17
CA TYR A 353 14.87 -12.88 17.56
C TYR A 353 15.27 -13.64 16.31
N GLN A 354 16.57 -13.76 16.07
CA GLN A 354 17.12 -14.52 14.96
C GLN A 354 18.33 -15.31 15.43
N LYS A 355 18.38 -16.59 15.06
CA LYS A 355 19.52 -17.46 15.26
C LYS A 355 19.89 -18.11 13.94
N ASP A 356 21.13 -17.91 13.52
CA ASP A 356 21.72 -18.45 12.30
C ASP A 356 22.84 -19.44 12.66
N HIS A 357 22.91 -20.54 11.93
CA HIS A 357 24.04 -21.47 11.97
C HIS A 357 24.49 -21.78 10.54
N THR A 358 25.72 -21.40 10.23
CA THR A 358 26.37 -21.58 8.93
C THR A 358 27.88 -21.69 9.11
N ASN A 359 28.66 -21.67 8.02
CA ASN A 359 30.12 -21.58 8.04
C ASN A 359 30.57 -20.35 7.25
N MET A 360 31.63 -19.67 7.68
CA MET A 360 32.16 -18.53 6.92
C MET A 360 33.21 -18.99 5.90
N GLU A 361 32.75 -19.37 4.71
CA GLU A 361 33.60 -19.76 3.58
C GLU A 361 33.82 -18.58 2.62
N LEU A 362 35.08 -18.23 2.36
CA LEU A 362 35.49 -17.09 1.50
C LEU A 362 35.61 -17.46 0.01
N GLY A 363 35.20 -18.68 -0.35
CA GLY A 363 35.24 -19.20 -1.70
C GLY A 363 36.57 -19.87 -2.07
N LEU A 364 36.64 -20.32 -3.32
CA LEU A 364 37.76 -21.11 -3.84
C LEU A 364 38.86 -20.21 -4.42
N PRO A 365 40.14 -20.61 -4.33
CA PRO A 365 41.24 -19.86 -4.92
C PRO A 365 41.12 -19.81 -6.45
N ALA A 366 41.70 -18.76 -7.04
CA ALA A 366 41.76 -18.65 -8.50
C ALA A 366 42.51 -19.83 -9.14
N ALA A 367 43.59 -20.31 -8.51
CA ALA A 367 44.29 -21.51 -8.92
C ALA A 367 43.43 -22.76 -8.68
N GLY A 368 43.03 -23.44 -9.75
CA GLY A 368 42.16 -24.62 -9.69
C GLY A 368 40.71 -24.31 -10.02
N THR A 369 40.36 -23.03 -10.22
CA THR A 369 39.04 -22.59 -10.70
C THR A 369 39.17 -21.83 -12.02
N LEU A 370 39.70 -20.61 -11.98
CA LEU A 370 39.92 -19.73 -13.13
C LEU A 370 41.28 -19.95 -13.79
N LEU A 371 42.30 -20.23 -12.97
CA LEU A 371 43.68 -20.47 -13.37
C LEU A 371 44.03 -21.95 -13.22
N THR A 372 45.07 -22.38 -13.94
CA THR A 372 45.58 -23.76 -13.86
C THR A 372 46.14 -24.05 -12.46
N ASN A 373 45.92 -25.26 -11.97
CA ASN A 373 46.49 -25.78 -10.73
C ASN A 373 47.14 -27.14 -11.00
N PRO A 374 48.42 -27.35 -10.61
CA PRO A 374 49.12 -28.63 -10.78
C PRO A 374 48.39 -29.84 -10.15
N ASN A 375 47.60 -29.61 -9.09
CA ASN A 375 46.84 -30.64 -8.38
C ASN A 375 45.44 -30.89 -9.00
N GLY A 376 45.11 -30.25 -10.13
CA GLY A 376 43.83 -30.39 -10.81
C GLY A 376 42.83 -29.27 -10.49
N LYS A 377 41.62 -29.39 -11.05
CA LYS A 377 40.53 -28.44 -10.82
C LYS A 377 39.82 -28.75 -9.51
N LEU A 378 39.47 -27.70 -8.76
CA LEU A 378 38.62 -27.81 -7.58
C LEU A 378 37.16 -27.87 -8.03
N SER A 379 36.36 -28.70 -7.36
CA SER A 379 34.92 -28.76 -7.61
C SER A 379 34.24 -27.55 -6.96
N LYS A 380 33.04 -27.19 -7.43
CA LYS A 380 32.31 -25.99 -6.96
C LYS A 380 31.66 -26.18 -5.58
N ASP A 381 31.48 -27.42 -5.17
CA ASP A 381 30.97 -27.86 -3.87
C ASP A 381 32.07 -28.00 -2.81
N THR A 382 33.35 -27.90 -3.20
CA THR A 382 34.48 -28.10 -2.29
C THR A 382 34.49 -27.06 -1.16
N MET A 383 34.54 -27.54 0.08
CA MET A 383 34.87 -26.74 1.26
C MET A 383 36.37 -26.81 1.53
N LEU A 384 37.03 -25.67 1.78
CA LEU A 384 38.47 -25.62 2.08
C LEU A 384 38.75 -25.69 3.59
N GLY A 385 37.73 -25.41 4.39
CA GLY A 385 37.76 -25.45 5.84
C GLY A 385 37.78 -26.85 6.46
N ASP A 386 37.93 -26.87 7.78
CA ASP A 386 37.65 -28.07 8.58
C ASP A 386 36.18 -28.03 9.05
N PRO A 387 35.33 -29.00 8.66
CA PRO A 387 33.90 -28.99 8.97
C PRO A 387 33.60 -29.00 10.48
N ASP A 388 34.50 -29.58 11.27
CA ASP A 388 34.29 -29.74 12.71
C ASP A 388 34.72 -28.50 13.52
N TRP A 389 35.41 -27.56 12.87
CA TRP A 389 35.97 -26.38 13.53
C TRP A 389 35.50 -25.04 12.94
N ASN A 390 35.21 -25.00 11.64
CA ASN A 390 34.83 -23.77 10.95
C ASN A 390 33.34 -23.47 11.06
N THR A 391 32.87 -23.11 12.25
CA THR A 391 31.46 -22.74 12.47
C THR A 391 31.27 -21.23 12.54
N PHE A 392 30.14 -20.74 12.06
CA PHE A 392 29.66 -19.38 12.24
C PHE A 392 28.25 -19.41 12.82
N GLU A 393 28.17 -19.17 14.13
CA GLU A 393 26.90 -19.05 14.85
C GLU A 393 26.64 -17.59 15.19
N ARG A 394 25.40 -17.16 14.93
CA ARG A 394 24.96 -15.82 15.28
C ARG A 394 23.59 -15.88 15.93
N GLU A 395 23.47 -15.18 17.04
CA GLU A 395 22.22 -15.00 17.76
C GLU A 395 22.00 -13.51 18.01
N THR A 396 20.89 -12.98 17.51
CA THR A 396 20.54 -11.57 17.62
C THR A 396 19.12 -11.43 18.10
N TRP A 397 18.89 -10.43 18.94
CA TRP A 397 17.56 -9.99 19.27
C TRP A 397 17.55 -8.47 19.35
N SER A 398 16.40 -7.89 19.00
CA SER A 398 16.16 -6.48 19.22
C SER A 398 14.74 -6.27 19.72
N THR A 399 14.56 -5.27 20.55
CA THR A 399 13.26 -4.75 20.95
C THR A 399 13.23 -3.25 20.68
N GLY A 400 12.07 -2.73 20.32
CA GLY A 400 11.89 -1.34 20.00
C GLY A 400 10.43 -0.95 20.11
N TYR A 401 10.20 0.36 20.05
CA TYR A 401 8.85 0.91 20.01
C TYR A 401 8.79 2.11 19.06
N GLU A 402 7.61 2.34 18.52
CA GLU A 402 7.24 3.51 17.75
C GLU A 402 6.01 4.12 18.43
N PHE A 403 6.11 5.36 18.87
CA PHE A 403 4.99 6.10 19.45
C PHE A 403 4.63 7.25 18.52
N THR A 404 3.34 7.40 18.26
CA THR A 404 2.79 8.42 17.37
C THR A 404 1.71 9.18 18.11
N HIS A 405 1.76 10.51 18.04
CA HIS A 405 0.80 11.40 18.68
C HIS A 405 0.35 12.50 17.70
N SER A 406 -0.89 12.44 17.24
CA SER A 406 -1.46 13.53 16.45
C SER A 406 -1.88 14.69 17.37
N PHE A 407 -1.19 15.82 17.28
CA PHE A 407 -1.52 17.04 18.04
C PHE A 407 -2.77 17.74 17.50
N ASN A 408 -3.00 17.65 16.18
CA ASN A 408 -4.15 18.16 15.43
C ASN A 408 -4.10 17.61 13.99
N ASP A 409 -4.98 18.12 13.11
CA ASP A 409 -5.07 17.70 11.71
C ASP A 409 -3.79 17.91 10.89
N ASP A 410 -2.90 18.82 11.29
CA ASP A 410 -1.69 19.19 10.56
C ASP A 410 -0.38 18.66 11.19
N TRP A 411 -0.39 18.33 12.49
CA TRP A 411 0.81 18.02 13.27
C TRP A 411 0.73 16.67 13.97
N GLN A 412 1.79 15.88 13.81
CA GLN A 412 1.98 14.54 14.37
C GLN A 412 3.37 14.39 15.00
#